data_AF-A0A2V7Z8A3-F1
#
_entry.id   AF-A0A2V7Z8A3-F1
#
_cell.length_a   1.000
_cell.length_b   1.000
_cell.length_c   1.000
_cell.angle_alpha   90.00
_cell.angle_beta   90.00
_cell.angle_gamma   90.00
#
_symmetry.space_group_name_H-M   'P 1'
#
loop_
_entity.id
_entity.type
_entity.pdbx_description
1 polymer ?
#
loop_
_entity_poly.entity_id
_entity_poly.type
_entity_poly.pdbx_seq_one_letter_code
_entity_poly.pdbx_strand_id
1 'polypeptide(L)'
;MKRLVLSVVLCAVLAPAAHLRAELIYAVTTTNVLLSFDSATPGTVTTIAPITGLQAGENILGIDLRPATGQLYGLGSTSRLYTISPVTGTATQVGSAGAFTLTGTAFGFDFNPVVDRIRVVSNADQNLRLNPNDGTLTAIDTNLAFAAGDPNQGANPNVVALAYTNNFAGAGSTTLFGIDDGIDSLVRQGSPTGTPVSPNTGQLFTIGPLGFPISALGVGFDISGVTGVAYAAFGSVGANAISTINLATGAMAPVAR
;
A
#
# COMPACT_ATOMS: atom_id res chain seq x y z
N MET A 1 -23.46 0.66 9.77
CA MET A 1 -22.51 -0.14 8.96
C MET A 1 -21.20 0.64 8.90
N LYS A 2 -20.17 0.22 9.65
CA LYS A 2 -18.88 0.91 9.74
C LYS A 2 -18.01 0.41 8.58
N ARG A 3 -17.56 1.31 7.68
CA ARG A 3 -16.75 0.95 6.50
C ARG A 3 -15.25 0.95 6.90
N LEU A 4 -14.29 0.54 6.07
CA LEU A 4 -12.86 0.50 6.45
C LEU A 4 -11.94 1.05 5.35
N VAL A 5 -10.78 1.61 5.70
CA VAL A 5 -9.67 1.92 4.79
C VAL A 5 -8.47 1.12 5.28
N LEU A 6 -8.00 0.14 4.50
CA LEU A 6 -7.06 -0.88 4.95
C LEU A 6 -5.69 -0.64 4.31
N SER A 7 -4.62 -0.73 5.09
CA SER A 7 -3.24 -0.63 4.62
C SER A 7 -2.38 -1.44 5.58
N VAL A 8 -1.42 -2.23 5.08
CA VAL A 8 -0.73 -3.35 5.75
C VAL A 8 0.77 -3.01 5.84
N VAL A 9 1.45 -3.22 6.98
CA VAL A 9 2.93 -3.10 7.07
C VAL A 9 3.64 -3.85 8.20
N LEU A 10 4.90 -4.33 7.98
CA LEU A 10 5.72 -5.20 8.87
C LEU A 10 7.23 -4.83 9.08
N CYS A 11 7.86 -5.25 10.21
CA CYS A 11 9.33 -5.29 10.50
C CYS A 11 9.80 -6.63 11.21
N ALA A 12 11.05 -7.15 11.03
CA ALA A 12 11.52 -8.44 11.64
C ALA A 12 13.04 -8.60 12.01
N VAL A 13 13.35 -9.73 12.71
CA VAL A 13 14.68 -10.28 13.15
C VAL A 13 14.94 -11.68 12.49
N LEU A 14 16.19 -12.18 12.34
CA LEU A 14 16.62 -13.33 11.49
C LEU A 14 16.55 -14.78 12.06
N ALA A 15 16.29 -15.79 11.18
CA ALA A 15 17.01 -17.09 10.96
C ALA A 15 16.16 -18.13 10.14
N PRO A 16 16.76 -19.11 9.39
CA PRO A 16 16.08 -19.82 8.29
C PRO A 16 15.60 -21.25 8.61
N ALA A 17 14.28 -21.40 8.61
CA ALA A 17 13.48 -22.52 8.09
C ALA A 17 12.18 -21.85 7.63
N ALA A 18 11.38 -22.45 6.73
CA ALA A 18 10.02 -21.95 6.44
C ALA A 18 9.13 -22.17 7.67
N HIS A 19 9.45 -21.48 8.76
CA HIS A 19 8.51 -21.14 9.81
C HIS A 19 7.47 -20.28 9.12
N LEU A 20 6.19 -20.59 9.36
CA LEU A 20 5.13 -19.59 9.32
C LEU A 20 5.59 -18.45 10.23
N ARG A 21 6.34 -17.50 9.66
CA ARG A 21 6.83 -16.37 10.42
C ARG A 21 5.64 -15.46 10.54
N ALA A 22 5.10 -15.46 11.74
CA ALA A 22 4.09 -14.55 12.22
C ALA A 22 4.55 -13.11 11.87
N GLU A 23 3.79 -12.42 11.03
CA GLU A 23 4.09 -11.07 10.57
C GLU A 23 3.11 -10.09 11.21
N LEU A 24 3.60 -9.17 12.05
CA LEU A 24 2.82 -8.05 12.58
C LEU A 24 2.37 -7.12 11.46
N ILE A 25 1.07 -6.94 11.32
CA ILE A 25 0.45 -6.09 10.33
C ILE A 25 -0.34 -4.99 11.04
N TYR A 26 -0.16 -3.74 10.61
CA TYR A 26 -1.00 -2.62 11.00
C TYR A 26 -2.21 -2.48 10.07
N ALA A 27 -3.27 -1.86 10.56
CA ALA A 27 -4.47 -1.52 9.80
C ALA A 27 -5.17 -0.30 10.40
N VAL A 28 -5.95 0.42 9.61
CA VAL A 28 -6.76 1.55 10.07
C VAL A 28 -8.24 1.29 9.81
N THR A 29 -9.12 1.82 10.65
CA THR A 29 -10.57 1.77 10.41
C THR A 29 -11.09 3.03 9.71
N THR A 30 -12.28 3.05 9.09
CA THR A 30 -12.82 4.34 8.55
C THR A 30 -13.10 5.37 9.63
N THR A 31 -13.18 4.95 10.89
CA THR A 31 -13.32 5.87 12.01
C THR A 31 -11.96 6.22 12.61
N ASN A 32 -10.88 6.11 11.82
CA ASN A 32 -9.50 6.40 12.19
C ASN A 32 -9.05 5.69 13.47
N VAL A 33 -9.29 4.39 13.60
CA VAL A 33 -8.72 3.60 14.72
C VAL A 33 -7.58 2.76 14.17
N LEU A 34 -6.40 2.87 14.79
CA LEU A 34 -5.24 2.03 14.47
C LEU A 34 -5.39 0.67 15.16
N LEU A 35 -5.17 -0.39 14.39
CA LEU A 35 -5.25 -1.78 14.78
C LEU A 35 -3.95 -2.49 14.39
N SER A 36 -3.72 -3.65 14.99
CA SER A 36 -2.74 -4.61 14.51
C SER A 36 -3.24 -6.05 14.65
N PHE A 37 -2.65 -6.96 13.89
CA PHE A 37 -2.86 -8.40 14.02
C PHE A 37 -1.64 -9.12 13.44
N ASP A 38 -1.59 -10.42 13.64
CA ASP A 38 -0.52 -11.26 13.12
C ASP A 38 -0.97 -12.01 11.87
N SER A 39 -0.11 -12.13 10.86
CA SER A 39 -0.40 -12.85 9.62
C SER A 39 -0.70 -14.34 9.84
N ALA A 40 -0.18 -14.97 10.90
CA ALA A 40 -0.49 -16.34 11.27
C ALA A 40 -1.84 -16.46 12.01
N THR A 41 -2.33 -15.38 12.62
CA THR A 41 -3.62 -15.34 13.33
C THR A 41 -4.41 -14.08 12.97
N PRO A 42 -4.82 -13.89 11.70
CA PRO A 42 -5.43 -12.62 11.24
C PRO A 42 -6.82 -12.37 11.84
N GLY A 43 -7.43 -13.38 12.46
CA GLY A 43 -8.67 -13.24 13.24
C GLY A 43 -8.47 -12.63 14.62
N THR A 44 -7.24 -12.55 15.14
CA THR A 44 -6.92 -12.03 16.47
C THR A 44 -6.45 -10.58 16.35
N VAL A 45 -7.41 -9.66 16.39
CA VAL A 45 -7.17 -8.23 16.21
C VAL A 45 -6.89 -7.55 17.54
N THR A 46 -5.79 -6.79 17.59
CA THR A 46 -5.44 -5.90 18.69
C THR A 46 -5.77 -4.46 18.32
N THR A 47 -6.71 -3.86 19.05
CA THR A 47 -6.97 -2.42 18.94
C THR A 47 -5.86 -1.64 19.65
N ILE A 48 -5.20 -0.73 18.94
CA ILE A 48 -4.12 0.10 19.48
C ILE A 48 -4.72 1.36 20.10
N ALA A 49 -5.21 2.28 19.26
CA ALA A 49 -5.80 3.54 19.70
C ALA A 49 -6.57 4.22 18.56
N PRO A 50 -7.54 5.11 18.87
CA PRO A 50 -7.97 6.12 17.93
C PRO A 50 -6.79 6.99 17.47
N ILE A 51 -6.70 7.25 16.18
CA ILE A 51 -5.71 8.16 15.62
C ILE A 51 -6.10 9.59 15.99
N THR A 52 -5.16 10.30 16.58
CA THR A 52 -5.32 11.69 17.05
C THR A 52 -4.30 12.60 16.36
N GLY A 53 -4.51 13.91 16.34
CA GLY A 53 -3.57 14.85 15.68
C GLY A 53 -3.84 15.10 14.19
N LEU A 54 -4.88 14.49 13.62
CA LEU A 54 -5.39 14.79 12.28
C LEU A 54 -6.13 16.12 12.24
N GLN A 55 -6.29 16.70 11.04
CA GLN A 55 -7.17 17.86 10.89
C GLN A 55 -8.64 17.47 11.14
N ALA A 56 -9.45 18.47 11.50
CA ALA A 56 -10.88 18.24 11.72
C ALA A 56 -11.55 17.68 10.47
N GLY A 57 -12.24 16.54 10.61
CA GLY A 57 -12.94 15.86 9.51
C GLY A 57 -12.04 15.07 8.55
N GLU A 58 -10.74 14.96 8.83
CA GLU A 58 -9.81 14.20 8.02
C GLU A 58 -9.83 12.70 8.35
N ASN A 59 -9.69 11.87 7.30
CA ASN A 59 -9.53 10.43 7.43
C ASN A 59 -8.17 9.98 6.89
N ILE A 60 -7.65 8.87 7.42
CA ILE A 60 -6.52 8.18 6.81
C ILE A 60 -6.99 7.41 5.57
N LEU A 61 -6.29 7.64 4.46
CA LEU A 61 -6.51 7.02 3.15
C LEU A 61 -5.54 5.86 2.85
N GLY A 62 -4.37 5.87 3.49
CA GLY A 62 -3.38 4.80 3.37
C GLY A 62 -2.33 4.90 4.47
N ILE A 63 -1.67 3.79 4.81
CA ILE A 63 -0.51 3.77 5.71
C ILE A 63 0.61 2.92 5.13
N ASP A 64 1.85 3.26 5.44
CA ASP A 64 3.00 2.42 5.12
C ASP A 64 4.16 2.68 6.11
N LEU A 65 5.03 1.70 6.34
CA LEU A 65 6.25 1.81 7.14
C LEU A 65 7.39 2.18 6.21
N ARG A 66 8.09 3.25 6.57
CA ARG A 66 9.31 3.63 5.87
C ARG A 66 10.41 2.59 6.12
N PRO A 67 10.91 1.86 5.10
CA PRO A 67 11.88 0.79 5.31
C PRO A 67 13.19 1.27 5.94
N ALA A 68 13.60 2.49 5.61
CA ALA A 68 14.83 3.09 6.09
C ALA A 68 14.82 3.41 7.61
N THR A 69 13.64 3.61 8.21
CA THR A 69 13.53 4.09 9.60
C THR A 69 12.55 3.31 10.48
N GLY A 70 11.71 2.45 9.89
CA GLY A 70 10.65 1.71 10.59
C GLY A 70 9.51 2.59 11.12
N GLN A 71 9.42 3.85 10.69
CA GLN A 71 8.35 4.75 11.11
C GLN A 71 7.08 4.50 10.30
N LEU A 72 5.93 4.45 10.96
CA LEU A 72 4.62 4.34 10.32
C LEU A 72 4.19 5.71 9.81
N TYR A 73 3.84 5.78 8.53
CA TYR A 73 3.30 6.97 7.89
C TYR A 73 1.84 6.77 7.52
N GLY A 74 1.11 7.88 7.39
CA GLY A 74 -0.26 7.88 6.91
C GLY A 74 -0.52 9.00 5.90
N LEU A 75 -1.32 8.69 4.88
CA LEU A 75 -1.85 9.65 3.91
C LEU A 75 -3.21 10.15 4.41
N GLY A 76 -3.33 11.45 4.67
CA GLY A 76 -4.57 12.09 5.08
C GLY A 76 -5.45 12.51 3.90
N SER A 77 -6.78 12.45 4.09
CA SER A 77 -7.78 12.79 3.07
C SER A 77 -7.81 14.25 2.66
N THR A 78 -7.06 15.10 3.37
CA THR A 78 -6.92 16.53 3.03
C THR A 78 -5.56 16.84 2.40
N SER A 79 -4.93 15.86 1.74
CA SER A 79 -3.62 15.97 1.08
C SER A 79 -2.51 16.36 2.06
N ARG A 80 -2.42 15.59 3.15
CA ARG A 80 -1.39 15.74 4.18
C ARG A 80 -0.67 14.42 4.41
N LEU A 81 0.61 14.50 4.72
CA LEU A 81 1.40 13.35 5.13
C LEU A 81 1.58 13.38 6.65
N TYR A 82 1.48 12.23 7.28
CA TYR A 82 1.64 12.07 8.72
C TYR A 82 2.67 10.99 9.04
N THR A 83 3.38 11.15 10.14
CA THR A 83 3.91 10.01 10.91
C THR A 83 2.86 9.64 11.96
N ILE A 84 2.71 8.36 12.27
CA ILE A 84 1.75 7.84 13.23
C ILE A 84 2.49 6.95 14.23
N SER A 85 2.31 7.21 15.52
CA SER A 85 2.84 6.33 16.56
C SER A 85 2.13 4.97 16.54
N PRO A 86 2.84 3.85 16.32
CA PRO A 86 2.23 2.52 16.34
C PRO A 86 1.85 2.06 17.75
N VAL A 87 2.15 2.85 18.78
CA VAL A 87 1.83 2.53 20.19
C VAL A 87 0.65 3.36 20.68
N THR A 88 0.58 4.64 20.30
CA THR A 88 -0.40 5.59 20.85
C THR A 88 -1.42 6.08 19.82
N GLY A 89 -1.23 5.79 18.53
CA GLY A 89 -2.05 6.34 17.44
C GLY A 89 -1.88 7.86 17.22
N THR A 90 -0.94 8.51 17.90
CA THR A 90 -0.71 9.95 17.70
C THR A 90 -0.10 10.22 16.34
N ALA A 91 -0.81 10.98 15.49
CA ALA A 91 -0.36 11.43 14.19
C ALA A 91 0.30 12.82 14.28
N THR A 92 1.45 12.98 13.65
CA THR A 92 2.16 14.26 13.52
C THR A 92 2.36 14.57 12.06
N GLN A 93 1.90 15.75 11.62
CA GLN A 93 2.03 16.17 10.23
C GLN A 93 3.51 16.27 9.84
N VAL A 94 3.83 15.74 8.66
CA VAL A 94 5.13 15.89 8.01
C VAL A 94 5.01 17.00 6.98
N GLY A 95 5.87 18.02 7.08
CA GLY A 95 5.83 19.18 6.20
C GLY A 95 4.67 20.13 6.49
N SER A 96 4.25 20.86 5.45
CA SER A 96 3.18 21.87 5.52
C SER A 96 1.95 21.43 4.73
N ALA A 97 0.80 22.05 5.03
CA ALA A 97 -0.42 21.83 4.25
C ALA A 97 -0.28 22.41 2.83
N GLY A 98 -0.92 21.76 1.85
CA GLY A 98 -0.93 22.22 0.45
C GLY A 98 0.33 21.89 -0.34
N ALA A 99 1.22 21.04 0.19
CA ALA A 99 2.42 20.59 -0.52
C ALA A 99 2.11 19.71 -1.75
N PHE A 100 0.95 19.05 -1.75
CA PHE A 100 0.42 18.26 -2.87
C PHE A 100 -1.11 18.26 -2.83
N THR A 101 -1.73 17.78 -3.91
CA THR A 101 -3.19 17.63 -4.02
C THR A 101 -3.51 16.22 -4.49
N LEU A 102 -4.36 15.53 -3.74
CA LEU A 102 -4.90 14.23 -4.13
C LEU A 102 -6.09 14.39 -5.08
N THR A 103 -6.14 13.56 -6.11
CA THR A 103 -7.28 13.46 -7.03
C THR A 103 -7.76 12.01 -7.09
N GLY A 104 -9.06 11.78 -6.93
CA GLY A 104 -9.65 10.43 -6.87
C GLY A 104 -10.30 10.15 -5.53
N THR A 105 -10.75 8.91 -5.35
CA THR A 105 -11.48 8.44 -4.16
C THR A 105 -10.86 7.19 -3.53
N ALA A 106 -9.91 6.54 -4.19
CA ALA A 106 -9.16 5.38 -3.70
C ALA A 106 -7.69 5.52 -4.11
N PHE A 107 -6.78 5.09 -3.24
CA PHE A 107 -5.36 5.45 -3.34
C PHE A 107 -4.45 4.29 -2.97
N GLY A 108 -3.44 4.05 -3.80
CA GLY A 108 -2.26 3.28 -3.40
C GLY A 108 -1.20 4.20 -2.81
N PHE A 109 -0.57 3.79 -1.71
CA PHE A 109 0.42 4.57 -0.95
C PHE A 109 1.50 3.61 -0.47
N ASP A 110 2.74 3.78 -0.92
CA ASP A 110 3.82 2.83 -0.57
C ASP A 110 5.23 3.45 -0.71
N PHE A 111 6.16 3.02 0.13
CA PHE A 111 7.55 3.47 0.12
C PHE A 111 8.39 2.67 -0.88
N ASN A 112 9.10 3.38 -1.75
CA ASN A 112 10.16 2.78 -2.52
C ASN A 112 11.39 2.54 -1.62
N PRO A 113 11.79 1.28 -1.34
CA PRO A 113 12.88 0.97 -0.42
C PRO A 113 14.27 1.33 -0.96
N VAL A 114 14.40 1.61 -2.27
CA VAL A 114 15.69 1.92 -2.91
C VAL A 114 15.98 3.42 -2.90
N VAL A 115 14.99 4.25 -3.29
CA VAL A 115 15.18 5.71 -3.41
C VAL A 115 14.57 6.51 -2.26
N ASP A 116 13.95 5.83 -1.29
CA ASP A 116 13.34 6.44 -0.10
C ASP A 116 12.35 7.56 -0.46
N ARG A 117 11.42 7.23 -1.35
CA ARG A 117 10.32 8.11 -1.75
C ARG A 117 9.00 7.37 -1.63
N ILE A 118 7.97 8.09 -1.23
CA ILE A 118 6.61 7.58 -1.17
C ILE A 118 6.03 7.73 -2.57
N ARG A 119 5.46 6.66 -3.11
CA ARG A 119 4.60 6.75 -4.29
C ARG A 119 3.15 6.79 -3.85
N VAL A 120 2.39 7.69 -4.45
CA VAL A 120 0.93 7.78 -4.29
C VAL A 120 0.29 7.68 -5.65
N VAL A 121 -0.62 6.72 -5.83
CA VAL A 121 -1.46 6.63 -7.03
C VAL A 121 -2.92 6.64 -6.65
N SER A 122 -3.81 6.82 -7.64
CA SER A 122 -5.24 6.76 -7.39
C SER A 122 -6.02 6.18 -8.55
N ASN A 123 -7.30 5.92 -8.29
CA ASN A 123 -8.31 5.58 -9.30
C ASN A 123 -8.61 6.70 -10.33
N ALA A 124 -7.98 7.87 -10.20
CA ALA A 124 -8.04 8.94 -11.20
C ALA A 124 -6.72 9.02 -11.98
N ASP A 125 -6.02 7.89 -12.09
CA ASP A 125 -4.74 7.71 -12.79
C ASP A 125 -3.59 8.57 -12.26
N GLN A 126 -3.76 9.16 -11.07
CA GLN A 126 -2.75 10.02 -10.48
C GLN A 126 -1.49 9.20 -10.18
N ASN A 127 -0.31 9.81 -10.33
CA ASN A 127 0.97 9.19 -10.01
C ASN A 127 1.91 10.26 -9.41
N LEU A 128 1.98 10.31 -8.09
CA LEU A 128 2.80 11.27 -7.35
C LEU A 128 3.98 10.59 -6.69
N ARG A 129 5.05 11.36 -6.48
CA ARG A 129 6.12 11.02 -5.53
C ARG A 129 6.23 12.08 -4.45
N LEU A 130 6.25 11.67 -3.19
CA LEU A 130 6.43 12.54 -2.03
C LEU A 130 7.78 12.26 -1.35
N ASN A 131 8.36 13.30 -0.76
CA ASN A 131 9.56 13.20 0.06
C ASN A 131 9.15 12.96 1.53
N PRO A 132 9.51 11.80 2.13
CA PRO A 132 9.10 11.47 3.50
C PRO A 132 9.79 12.32 4.58
N ASN A 133 10.86 13.03 4.24
CA ASN A 133 11.62 13.83 5.21
C ASN A 133 10.98 15.19 5.49
N ASP A 134 10.31 15.77 4.50
CA ASP A 134 9.76 17.14 4.57
C ASP A 134 8.31 17.24 4.06
N GLY A 135 7.70 16.13 3.63
CA GLY A 135 6.32 16.08 3.16
C GLY A 135 6.08 16.75 1.80
N THR A 136 7.14 17.17 1.11
CA THR A 136 7.02 17.90 -0.16
C THR A 136 6.72 16.98 -1.34
N LEU A 137 6.03 17.52 -2.35
CA LEU A 137 5.87 16.85 -3.64
C LEU A 137 7.22 16.80 -4.37
N THR A 138 7.76 15.60 -4.55
CA THR A 138 8.97 15.38 -5.33
C THR A 138 8.69 15.49 -6.83
N ALA A 139 7.58 14.91 -7.30
CA ALA A 139 7.17 14.96 -8.71
C ALA A 139 5.70 14.60 -8.90
N ILE A 140 5.12 15.17 -9.96
CA ILE A 140 3.93 14.62 -10.63
C ILE A 140 4.48 13.80 -11.81
N ASP A 141 4.40 12.49 -11.69
CA ASP A 141 4.83 11.56 -12.74
C ASP A 141 3.72 11.40 -13.79
N THR A 142 4.01 10.70 -14.89
CA THR A 142 3.00 10.46 -15.94
C THR A 142 1.82 9.66 -15.38
N ASN A 143 0.60 10.05 -15.74
CA ASN A 143 -0.63 9.36 -15.37
C ASN A 143 -0.57 7.88 -15.70
N LEU A 144 -1.26 7.07 -14.89
CA LEU A 144 -1.34 5.64 -15.10
C LEU A 144 -2.02 5.33 -16.44
N ALA A 145 -1.45 4.39 -17.19
CA ALA A 145 -2.01 3.87 -18.42
C ALA A 145 -1.47 2.47 -18.69
N PHE A 146 -2.30 1.58 -19.24
CA PHE A 146 -1.83 0.29 -19.74
C PHE A 146 -0.87 0.48 -20.92
N ALA A 147 0.27 -0.21 -20.85
CA ALA A 147 1.35 -0.08 -21.83
C ALA A 147 0.93 -0.56 -23.23
N ALA A 148 1.66 -0.14 -24.26
CA ALA A 148 1.48 -0.68 -25.59
C ALA A 148 1.74 -2.20 -25.62
N GLY A 149 0.82 -2.97 -26.20
CA GLY A 149 0.86 -4.43 -26.23
C GLY A 149 0.34 -5.13 -24.97
N ASP A 150 -0.08 -4.37 -23.94
CA ASP A 150 -0.78 -4.93 -22.79
C ASP A 150 -2.19 -5.41 -23.19
N PRO A 151 -2.73 -6.50 -22.61
CA PRO A 151 -4.10 -6.95 -22.90
C PRO A 151 -5.19 -5.90 -22.65
N ASN A 152 -4.94 -4.95 -21.74
CA ASN A 152 -5.86 -3.86 -21.40
C ASN A 152 -5.44 -2.52 -22.02
N GLN A 153 -4.58 -2.52 -23.05
CA GLN A 153 -4.17 -1.31 -23.74
C GLN A 153 -5.40 -0.48 -24.19
N GLY A 154 -5.42 0.80 -23.79
CA GLY A 154 -6.49 1.74 -24.11
C GLY A 154 -7.68 1.73 -23.15
N ALA A 155 -7.75 0.78 -22.20
CA ALA A 155 -8.67 0.87 -21.07
C ALA A 155 -8.17 1.92 -20.06
N ASN A 156 -9.11 2.54 -19.34
CA ASN A 156 -8.75 3.43 -18.21
C ASN A 156 -8.40 2.57 -17.00
N PRO A 157 -7.19 2.70 -16.44
CA PRO A 157 -6.85 2.02 -15.19
C PRO A 157 -7.72 2.50 -14.02
N ASN A 158 -7.74 1.68 -12.97
CA ASN A 158 -8.38 1.98 -11.71
C ASN A 158 -7.55 1.38 -10.56
N VAL A 159 -6.32 1.89 -10.38
CA VAL A 159 -5.37 1.35 -9.40
C VAL A 159 -5.64 1.93 -8.02
N VAL A 160 -5.92 1.05 -7.06
CA VAL A 160 -6.39 1.43 -5.71
C VAL A 160 -5.46 1.00 -4.58
N ALA A 161 -4.44 0.19 -4.85
CA ALA A 161 -3.42 -0.20 -3.87
C ALA A 161 -2.07 -0.44 -4.57
N LEU A 162 -0.97 -0.28 -3.83
CA LEU A 162 0.39 -0.45 -4.32
C LEU A 162 1.21 -1.25 -3.31
N ALA A 163 2.24 -1.96 -3.78
CA ALA A 163 3.27 -2.55 -2.93
C ALA A 163 4.60 -2.72 -3.69
N TYR A 164 5.70 -2.33 -3.06
CA TYR A 164 7.05 -2.56 -3.51
C TYR A 164 7.62 -3.85 -2.93
N THR A 165 8.31 -4.61 -3.78
CA THR A 165 9.15 -5.74 -3.33
C THR A 165 10.43 -5.25 -2.62
N ASN A 166 11.07 -6.15 -1.88
CA ASN A 166 12.31 -5.89 -1.14
C ASN A 166 12.15 -4.72 -0.14
N ASN A 167 11.04 -4.71 0.60
CA ASN A 167 10.66 -3.62 1.51
C ASN A 167 11.51 -3.61 2.81
N PHE A 168 12.84 -3.47 2.67
CA PHE A 168 13.80 -3.47 3.77
C PHE A 168 14.88 -2.39 3.57
N ALA A 169 15.51 -1.95 4.67
CA ALA A 169 16.55 -0.93 4.63
C ALA A 169 17.76 -1.37 3.79
N GLY A 170 18.16 -0.54 2.82
CA GLY A 170 19.33 -0.80 1.97
C GLY A 170 19.05 -1.74 0.79
N ALA A 171 17.78 -1.94 0.41
CA ALA A 171 17.44 -2.69 -0.80
C ALA A 171 18.14 -2.12 -2.04
N GLY A 172 18.78 -2.99 -2.84
CA GLY A 172 19.48 -2.60 -4.07
C GLY A 172 18.58 -2.55 -5.30
N SER A 173 17.39 -3.16 -5.24
CA SER A 173 16.41 -3.17 -6.33
C SER A 173 15.00 -3.34 -5.77
N THR A 174 13.99 -2.90 -6.54
CA THR A 174 12.58 -3.09 -6.19
C THR A 174 11.71 -3.09 -7.44
N THR A 175 10.58 -3.78 -7.36
CA THR A 175 9.52 -3.84 -8.37
C THR A 175 8.22 -3.38 -7.74
N LEU A 176 7.48 -2.51 -8.42
CA LEU A 176 6.20 -1.98 -7.97
C LEU A 176 5.04 -2.80 -8.54
N PHE A 177 4.18 -3.28 -7.66
CA PHE A 177 2.93 -3.93 -7.99
C PHE A 177 1.75 -3.07 -7.55
N GLY A 178 0.59 -3.29 -8.14
CA GLY A 178 -0.65 -2.66 -7.74
C GLY A 178 -1.87 -3.53 -7.99
N ILE A 179 -2.97 -3.17 -7.34
CA ILE A 179 -4.28 -3.79 -7.54
C ILE A 179 -5.13 -2.81 -8.34
N ASP A 180 -5.61 -3.27 -9.50
CA ASP A 180 -6.60 -2.58 -10.31
C ASP A 180 -7.97 -3.21 -10.08
N ASP A 181 -8.92 -2.46 -9.51
CA ASP A 181 -10.26 -2.96 -9.21
C ASP A 181 -11.28 -2.71 -10.34
N GLY A 182 -10.86 -2.04 -11.42
CA GLY A 182 -11.66 -1.93 -12.65
C GLY A 182 -11.61 -3.22 -13.47
N ILE A 183 -10.49 -3.92 -13.44
CA ILE A 183 -10.25 -5.20 -14.14
C ILE A 183 -9.97 -6.38 -13.19
N ASP A 184 -10.18 -6.19 -11.89
CA ASP A 184 -9.98 -7.22 -10.84
C ASP A 184 -8.65 -7.97 -10.97
N SER A 185 -7.56 -7.24 -11.21
CA SER A 185 -6.28 -7.83 -11.58
C SER A 185 -5.10 -7.24 -10.80
N LEU A 186 -4.09 -8.09 -10.60
CA LEU A 186 -2.76 -7.63 -10.23
C LEU A 186 -2.10 -7.01 -11.46
N VAL A 187 -1.54 -5.82 -11.28
CA VAL A 187 -0.74 -5.11 -12.28
C VAL A 187 0.66 -4.84 -11.74
N ARG A 188 1.61 -4.65 -12.66
CA ARG A 188 2.94 -4.12 -12.34
C ARG A 188 3.10 -2.75 -12.98
N GLN A 189 3.63 -1.80 -12.23
CA GLN A 189 3.93 -0.47 -12.75
C GLN A 189 5.41 -0.39 -13.12
N GLY A 190 5.69 -0.28 -14.43
CA GLY A 190 7.04 -0.37 -14.98
C GLY A 190 7.56 -1.81 -15.15
N SER A 191 8.85 -1.91 -15.46
CA SER A 191 9.55 -3.19 -15.62
C SER A 191 9.95 -3.78 -14.26
N PRO A 192 10.20 -5.10 -14.18
CA PRO A 192 10.90 -5.68 -13.03
C PRO A 192 12.16 -4.90 -12.71
N THR A 193 12.42 -4.66 -11.42
CA THR A 193 13.53 -3.82 -10.93
C THR A 193 13.52 -2.35 -11.39
N GLY A 194 12.43 -1.90 -12.03
CA GLY A 194 12.26 -0.52 -12.52
C GLY A 194 13.02 -0.19 -13.82
N THR A 195 13.59 -1.17 -14.52
CA THR A 195 14.38 -0.98 -15.76
C THR A 195 13.98 -2.04 -16.81
N PRO A 196 13.82 -1.69 -18.10
CA PRO A 196 14.06 -0.37 -18.71
C PRO A 196 12.94 0.65 -18.48
N VAL A 197 11.74 0.21 -18.10
CA VAL A 197 10.61 1.12 -17.88
C VAL A 197 10.50 1.46 -16.40
N SER A 198 10.79 2.71 -16.05
CA SER A 198 10.60 3.22 -14.70
C SER A 198 9.11 3.33 -14.34
N PRO A 199 8.70 3.07 -13.09
CA PRO A 199 7.32 3.35 -12.66
C PRO A 199 6.90 4.81 -12.82
N ASN A 200 7.84 5.75 -12.90
CA ASN A 200 7.57 7.17 -13.16
C ASN A 200 6.88 7.42 -14.53
N THR A 201 6.95 6.44 -15.44
CA THR A 201 6.27 6.53 -16.75
C THR A 201 4.77 6.26 -16.67
N GLY A 202 4.25 5.81 -15.51
CA GLY A 202 2.85 5.44 -15.34
C GLY A 202 2.43 4.15 -16.05
N GLN A 203 3.33 3.50 -16.80
CA GLN A 203 2.99 2.33 -17.59
C GLN A 203 2.65 1.12 -16.70
N LEU A 204 1.46 0.58 -16.92
CA LEU A 204 0.97 -0.63 -16.27
C LEU A 204 1.08 -1.83 -17.21
N PHE A 205 1.44 -2.96 -16.62
CA PHE A 205 1.49 -4.27 -17.26
C PHE A 205 0.63 -5.24 -16.45
N THR A 206 -0.44 -5.78 -17.02
CA THR A 206 -1.32 -6.75 -16.38
C THR A 206 -0.57 -8.05 -16.13
N ILE A 207 -0.68 -8.58 -14.91
CA ILE A 207 -0.11 -9.88 -14.54
C ILE A 207 -1.18 -10.96 -14.64
N GLY A 208 -2.34 -10.73 -14.01
CA GLY A 208 -3.44 -11.68 -14.06
C GLY A 208 -4.54 -11.38 -13.05
N PRO A 209 -5.66 -12.10 -13.16
CA PRO A 209 -6.84 -11.88 -12.34
C PRO A 209 -6.59 -12.26 -10.88
N LEU A 210 -7.22 -11.52 -9.96
CA LEU A 210 -7.21 -11.80 -8.53
C LEU A 210 -8.05 -13.03 -8.17
N GLY A 211 -9.01 -13.38 -9.03
CA GLY A 211 -9.86 -14.56 -8.93
C GLY A 211 -11.28 -14.28 -8.43
N PHE A 212 -11.57 -13.05 -7.99
CA PHE A 212 -12.91 -12.57 -7.66
C PHE A 212 -13.00 -11.04 -7.76
N PRO A 213 -14.21 -10.48 -7.91
CA PRO A 213 -14.39 -9.02 -7.98
C PRO A 213 -14.06 -8.30 -6.68
N ILE A 214 -13.35 -7.19 -6.78
CA ILE A 214 -12.93 -6.38 -5.63
C ILE A 214 -13.73 -5.07 -5.60
N SER A 215 -14.00 -4.55 -4.42
CA SER A 215 -14.56 -3.19 -4.28
C SER A 215 -13.47 -2.23 -3.79
N ALA A 216 -13.29 -1.10 -4.49
CA ALA A 216 -12.30 -0.04 -4.21
C ALA A 216 -12.08 0.32 -2.73
N LEU A 217 -13.15 0.26 -1.92
CA LEU A 217 -13.11 0.78 -0.55
C LEU A 217 -12.45 -0.21 0.40
N GLY A 218 -11.27 0.16 0.88
CA GLY A 218 -10.54 -0.58 1.92
C GLY A 218 -9.71 -1.74 1.38
N VAL A 219 -9.03 -1.52 0.25
CA VAL A 219 -8.00 -2.42 -0.27
C VAL A 219 -6.66 -2.03 0.33
N GLY A 220 -6.07 -2.94 1.11
CA GLY A 220 -4.67 -2.86 1.53
C GLY A 220 -3.83 -3.84 0.73
N PHE A 221 -2.61 -3.46 0.39
CA PHE A 221 -1.66 -4.33 -0.30
C PHE A 221 -0.26 -4.01 0.21
N ASP A 222 0.52 -5.03 0.55
CA ASP A 222 1.91 -4.90 0.98
C ASP A 222 2.68 -6.18 0.64
N ILE A 223 3.98 -6.06 0.45
CA ILE A 223 4.89 -7.18 0.21
C ILE A 223 5.95 -7.18 1.30
N SER A 224 5.96 -8.25 2.10
CA SER A 224 6.89 -8.40 3.21
C SER A 224 8.34 -8.28 2.72
N GLY A 225 9.08 -7.33 3.28
CA GLY A 225 10.53 -7.20 3.07
C GLY A 225 11.34 -8.38 3.62
N VAL A 226 10.71 -9.25 4.43
CA VAL A 226 11.36 -10.37 5.12
C VAL A 226 11.17 -11.67 4.35
N THR A 227 9.92 -11.96 3.98
CA THR A 227 9.54 -13.24 3.35
C THR A 227 9.26 -13.10 1.86
N GLY A 228 9.03 -11.89 1.36
CA GLY A 228 8.56 -11.63 0.00
C GLY A 228 7.10 -12.02 -0.22
N VAL A 229 6.37 -12.44 0.82
CA VAL A 229 4.95 -12.76 0.72
C VAL A 229 4.18 -11.47 0.50
N ALA A 230 3.32 -11.48 -0.53
CA ALA A 230 2.44 -10.37 -0.85
C ALA A 230 1.10 -10.58 -0.15
N TYR A 231 0.73 -9.68 0.74
CA TYR A 231 -0.53 -9.72 1.48
C TYR A 231 -1.47 -8.67 0.91
N ALA A 232 -2.69 -9.07 0.66
CA ALA A 232 -3.76 -8.16 0.32
C ALA A 232 -4.92 -8.35 1.28
N ALA A 233 -5.55 -7.24 1.61
CA ALA A 233 -6.59 -7.21 2.59
C ALA A 233 -7.78 -6.41 2.05
N PHE A 234 -8.98 -6.96 2.24
CA PHE A 234 -10.20 -6.47 1.59
C PHE A 234 -11.33 -6.35 2.60
N GLY A 235 -11.95 -5.18 2.68
CA GLY A 235 -13.15 -4.98 3.49
C GLY A 235 -12.88 -4.90 5.01
N SER A 236 -13.70 -5.58 5.81
CA SER A 236 -13.70 -5.50 7.28
C SER A 236 -12.77 -6.52 7.95
N VAL A 237 -11.99 -6.09 8.95
CA VAL A 237 -10.99 -6.89 9.69
C VAL A 237 -11.62 -8.14 10.36
N GLY A 238 -10.95 -9.29 10.23
CA GLY A 238 -11.37 -10.59 10.77
C GLY A 238 -10.70 -11.77 10.04
N ALA A 239 -11.04 -13.01 10.39
CA ALA A 239 -10.37 -14.23 9.91
C ALA A 239 -10.36 -14.46 8.38
N ASN A 240 -11.16 -13.69 7.62
CA ASN A 240 -11.21 -13.74 6.15
C ASN A 240 -10.78 -12.42 5.49
N ALA A 241 -10.20 -11.48 6.25
CA ALA A 241 -9.89 -10.14 5.77
C ALA A 241 -8.59 -10.06 4.96
N ILE A 242 -7.80 -11.13 4.93
CA ILE A 242 -6.45 -11.13 4.36
C ILE A 242 -6.24 -12.38 3.52
N SER A 243 -5.55 -12.19 2.41
CA SER A 243 -5.12 -13.22 1.49
C SER A 243 -3.69 -12.95 1.07
N THR A 244 -3.02 -13.99 0.59
CA THR A 244 -1.76 -13.84 -0.14
C THR A 244 -2.04 -13.67 -1.63
N ILE A 245 -1.19 -12.94 -2.34
CA ILE A 245 -1.20 -12.80 -3.79
C ILE A 245 0.03 -13.48 -4.38
N ASN A 246 -0.16 -14.32 -5.39
CA ASN A 246 0.95 -14.78 -6.21
C ASN A 246 1.37 -13.68 -7.20
N LEU A 247 2.55 -13.08 -6.99
CA LEU A 247 3.04 -11.98 -7.82
C LEU A 247 3.33 -12.34 -9.29
N ALA A 248 3.38 -13.63 -9.64
CA ALA A 248 3.58 -14.10 -11.01
C ALA A 248 2.26 -14.33 -11.76
N THR A 249 1.17 -14.62 -11.06
CA THR A 249 -0.12 -14.98 -11.69
C THR A 249 -1.27 -14.04 -11.33
N GLY A 250 -1.12 -13.22 -10.29
CA GLY A 250 -2.20 -12.43 -9.68
C GLY A 250 -3.13 -13.24 -8.78
N ALA A 251 -3.06 -14.57 -8.80
CA ALA A 251 -4.01 -15.41 -8.09
C ALA A 251 -3.91 -15.22 -6.57
N MET A 252 -5.06 -15.03 -5.93
CA MET A 252 -5.17 -14.95 -4.48
C MET A 252 -5.36 -16.32 -3.83
N ALA A 253 -4.83 -16.45 -2.61
CA ALA A 253 -5.12 -17.58 -1.73
C ALA A 253 -5.37 -17.09 -0.29
N PRO A 254 -6.35 -17.64 0.45
CA PRO A 254 -6.53 -17.33 1.86
C PRO A 254 -5.25 -17.59 2.65
N VAL A 255 -4.97 -16.76 3.66
CA VAL A 255 -3.88 -17.08 4.60
C VAL A 255 -4.31 -18.31 5.42
N ALA A 256 -3.49 -19.37 5.40
CA ALA A 256 -3.79 -20.63 6.07
C ALA A 256 -3.92 -20.43 7.60
N ARG A 257 -4.84 -21.19 8.21
CA ARG A 257 -5.14 -21.20 9.65
C ARG A 257 -4.22 -22.13 10.43
#